data_AF-G4YFM5-F1
#
_entry.id   AF-G4YFM5-F1
#
_cell.length_a   1.000
_cell.length_b   1.000
_cell.length_c   1.000
_cell.angle_alpha   90.00
_cell.angle_beta   90.00
_cell.angle_gamma   90.00
#
_symmetry.space_group_name_H-M   'P 1'
#
loop_
_entity.id
_entity.type
_entity.pdbx_description
1 polymer ?
#
loop_
_entity_poly.entity_id
_entity_poly.type
_entity_poly.pdbx_seq_one_letter_code
_entity_poly.pdbx_strand_id
1 'polypeptide(L)'
;MRVPDACLSYYIQLPDSDAALVAEWAQAAVASNGQQKATLWFLIYSKEYETIIQHAGAADPAMKQFVYRSGLIQNFPEIDTSGEEDKAFENKDDLEQLDSCLSLVDTIGESNIVFVGAPKALRSCAQYLMKQPVVGFDAEWKAIRVCAEPNNPTAPCALIQLASRDKAFVVDMVELSGHDHILAPLFQSDQVLKLGFNPTGDVKVFRPLLAEGGTTKFSITALVDLQAVARNLRGSGSSVNSNNPYAGCGDDNNCSTTGNEAFKEGLSAVAETYLGLPLDKRVRMSDWEGRPLTRAQLHYAALDAHVLLQIYDKMQEQHPSPVVRAAVDRFTRNIYM
;
A
#
# COMPACT_ATOMS: atom_id res chain seq x y z
N MET A 1 15.32 -28.19 23.56
CA MET A 1 15.69 -26.78 23.80
C MET A 1 14.94 -25.95 22.77
N ARG A 2 13.95 -25.15 23.20
CA ARG A 2 13.14 -24.27 22.33
C ARG A 2 13.93 -22.98 22.07
N VAL A 3 13.96 -22.54 20.82
CA VAL A 3 14.45 -21.23 20.37
C VAL A 3 13.22 -20.34 20.12
N PRO A 4 13.24 -19.02 20.40
CA PRO A 4 12.02 -18.21 20.57
C PRO A 4 11.37 -17.76 19.25
N ASP A 5 10.03 -17.71 19.27
CA ASP A 5 9.11 -17.22 18.22
C ASP A 5 9.15 -15.69 17.98
N ALA A 6 10.32 -15.12 17.66
CA ALA A 6 10.42 -13.68 17.41
C ALA A 6 11.32 -13.35 16.22
N CYS A 7 10.81 -13.55 15.00
CA CYS A 7 11.23 -12.85 13.76
C CYS A 7 10.40 -13.32 12.55
N LEU A 8 9.08 -13.12 12.59
CA LEU A 8 8.21 -13.30 11.42
C LEU A 8 7.18 -12.17 11.39
N SER A 9 7.60 -10.98 10.99
CA SER A 9 6.69 -9.94 10.51
C SER A 9 7.47 -9.08 9.53
N TYR A 10 6.85 -8.69 8.41
CA TYR A 10 7.45 -8.07 7.22
C TYR A 10 7.99 -9.05 6.15
N TYR A 11 7.21 -10.09 5.87
CA TYR A 11 6.95 -10.45 4.48
C TYR A 11 5.60 -9.83 4.12
N ILE A 12 5.42 -9.41 2.87
CA ILE A 12 4.08 -9.31 2.29
C ILE A 12 3.54 -10.74 2.30
N GLN A 13 2.90 -11.14 3.41
CA GLN A 13 2.15 -12.39 3.49
C GLN A 13 0.96 -12.22 2.55
N LEU A 14 1.07 -12.77 1.33
CA LEU A 14 -0.11 -13.36 0.72
C LEU A 14 -0.49 -14.54 1.63
N PRO A 15 -1.79 -14.74 1.95
CA PRO A 15 -2.24 -15.95 2.61
C PRO A 15 -1.74 -17.17 1.84
N ASP A 16 -1.34 -18.23 2.54
CA ASP A 16 -0.77 -19.49 2.01
C ASP A 16 -1.68 -20.26 1.00
N SER A 17 -2.74 -19.65 0.47
CA SER A 17 -3.77 -20.31 -0.33
C SER A 17 -3.72 -20.07 -1.84
N ASP A 18 -2.75 -19.35 -2.40
CA ASP A 18 -2.82 -18.95 -3.82
C ASP A 18 -1.56 -19.28 -4.65
N ALA A 19 -0.93 -20.42 -4.38
CA ALA A 19 0.05 -21.00 -5.32
C ALA A 19 -0.54 -21.24 -6.73
N ALA A 20 -1.86 -21.45 -6.82
CA ALA A 20 -2.60 -21.53 -8.08
C ALA A 20 -2.66 -20.17 -8.81
N LEU A 21 -2.84 -19.08 -8.07
CA LEU A 21 -2.87 -17.71 -8.59
C LEU A 21 -1.50 -17.28 -9.12
N VAL A 22 -0.42 -17.70 -8.43
CA VAL A 22 0.97 -17.48 -8.87
C VAL A 22 1.25 -18.22 -10.19
N ALA A 23 0.79 -19.47 -10.32
CA ALA A 23 0.93 -20.24 -11.56
C ALA A 23 0.09 -19.66 -12.71
N GLU A 24 -1.13 -19.19 -12.44
CA GLU A 24 -2.00 -18.51 -13.40
C GLU A 24 -1.39 -17.18 -13.89
N TRP A 25 -0.76 -16.41 -12.98
CA TRP A 25 -0.08 -15.15 -13.32
C TRP A 25 1.22 -15.36 -14.11
N ALA A 26 2.00 -16.40 -13.80
CA ALA A 26 3.16 -16.78 -14.59
C ALA A 26 2.75 -17.20 -16.02
N GLN A 27 1.67 -17.95 -16.17
CA GLN A 27 1.10 -18.31 -17.49
C GLN A 27 0.54 -17.08 -18.24
N ALA A 28 -0.12 -16.16 -17.54
CA ALA A 28 -0.64 -14.91 -18.13
C ALA A 28 0.47 -13.93 -18.54
N ALA A 29 1.58 -13.88 -17.80
CA ALA A 29 2.77 -13.10 -18.14
C ALA A 29 3.47 -13.60 -19.41
N VAL A 30 3.46 -14.92 -19.64
CA VAL A 30 3.98 -15.54 -20.88
C VAL A 30 2.99 -15.40 -22.05
N ALA A 31 1.68 -15.42 -21.79
CA ALA A 31 0.64 -15.40 -22.83
C ALA A 31 0.27 -14.00 -23.35
N SER A 32 0.57 -12.94 -22.59
CA SER A 32 0.19 -11.57 -22.96
C SER A 32 1.42 -10.76 -23.40
N ASN A 33 1.42 -10.27 -24.63
CA ASN A 33 2.42 -9.37 -25.19
C ASN A 33 2.47 -8.02 -24.41
N GLY A 34 2.99 -8.04 -23.19
CA GLY A 34 3.30 -6.88 -22.36
C GLY A 34 2.27 -6.49 -21.29
N GLN A 35 1.48 -7.39 -20.69
CA GLN A 35 0.78 -7.00 -19.45
C GLN A 35 1.60 -7.34 -18.21
N GLN A 36 1.87 -6.28 -17.42
CA GLN A 36 2.28 -6.27 -16.01
C GLN A 36 3.78 -6.36 -15.71
N LYS A 37 4.45 -5.20 -15.78
CA LYS A 37 5.70 -4.93 -15.02
C LYS A 37 5.57 -5.29 -13.53
N ALA A 38 4.39 -5.16 -12.92
CA ALA A 38 4.14 -5.59 -11.54
C ALA A 38 4.42 -7.08 -11.28
N THR A 39 4.11 -7.94 -12.27
CA THR A 39 4.35 -9.39 -12.23
C THR A 39 5.81 -9.71 -12.48
N LEU A 40 6.46 -9.01 -13.41
CA LEU A 40 7.91 -9.13 -13.66
C LEU A 40 8.77 -8.68 -12.47
N TRP A 41 8.37 -7.62 -11.77
CA TRP A 41 9.05 -7.17 -10.55
C TRP A 41 8.92 -8.22 -9.45
N PHE A 42 7.71 -8.71 -9.14
CA PHE A 42 7.48 -9.78 -8.16
C PHE A 42 8.41 -10.98 -8.36
N LEU A 43 8.64 -11.37 -9.61
CA LEU A 43 9.43 -12.53 -10.00
C LEU A 43 10.96 -12.33 -9.89
N ILE A 44 11.45 -11.08 -10.02
CA ILE A 44 12.82 -10.72 -9.61
C ILE A 44 12.98 -10.93 -8.09
N TYR A 45 11.95 -10.55 -7.33
CA TYR A 45 12.01 -10.49 -5.86
C TYR A 45 11.85 -11.85 -5.16
N SER A 46 11.13 -12.81 -5.74
CA SER A 46 10.93 -14.14 -5.13
C SER A 46 12.07 -15.13 -5.36
N LYS A 47 13.12 -14.77 -6.12
CA LYS A 47 14.12 -15.72 -6.68
C LYS A 47 13.52 -16.82 -7.56
N GLU A 48 12.25 -16.72 -7.95
CA GLU A 48 11.61 -17.67 -8.87
C GLU A 48 11.89 -17.33 -10.34
N TYR A 49 12.77 -16.35 -10.60
CA TYR A 49 13.24 -16.04 -11.94
C TYR A 49 13.90 -17.25 -12.63
N GLU A 50 14.55 -18.15 -11.88
CA GLU A 50 15.12 -19.38 -12.44
C GLU A 50 14.02 -20.26 -13.04
N THR A 51 12.85 -20.29 -12.40
CA THR A 51 11.66 -21.04 -12.84
C THR A 51 11.06 -20.45 -14.12
N ILE A 52 11.06 -19.11 -14.27
CA ILE A 52 10.57 -18.44 -15.48
C ILE A 52 11.57 -18.61 -16.62
N ILE A 53 12.87 -18.50 -16.34
CA ILE A 53 13.92 -18.71 -17.34
C ILE A 53 13.88 -20.15 -17.85
N GLN A 54 13.63 -21.12 -16.97
CA GLN A 54 13.41 -22.51 -17.35
C GLN A 54 12.15 -22.72 -18.19
N HIS A 55 11.07 -21.94 -17.96
CA HIS A 55 9.80 -22.09 -18.69
C HIS A 55 9.74 -21.29 -20.01
N ALA A 56 10.19 -20.05 -20.04
CA ALA A 56 10.19 -19.18 -21.21
C ALA A 56 11.35 -19.49 -22.17
N GLY A 57 12.50 -19.91 -21.62
CA GLY A 57 13.71 -20.22 -22.38
C GLY A 57 14.57 -18.98 -22.66
N ALA A 58 15.90 -19.17 -22.70
CA ALA A 58 16.89 -18.10 -22.86
C ALA A 58 16.80 -17.33 -24.20
N ALA A 59 16.10 -17.88 -25.19
CA ALA A 59 15.89 -17.26 -26.50
C ALA A 59 14.64 -16.36 -26.55
N ASP A 60 13.77 -16.40 -25.54
CA ASP A 60 12.51 -15.67 -25.53
C ASP A 60 12.74 -14.14 -25.57
N PRO A 61 12.07 -13.40 -26.46
CA PRO A 61 12.25 -11.94 -26.57
C PRO A 61 11.89 -11.16 -25.31
N ALA A 62 10.88 -11.57 -24.55
CA ALA A 62 10.49 -10.90 -23.30
C ALA A 62 11.55 -11.17 -22.22
N MET A 63 12.11 -12.37 -22.18
CA MET A 63 13.19 -12.73 -21.28
C MET A 63 14.47 -11.91 -21.54
N LYS A 64 14.86 -11.74 -22.81
CA LYS A 64 16.03 -10.91 -23.19
C LYS A 64 15.85 -9.44 -22.79
N GLN A 65 14.68 -8.86 -23.07
CA GLN A 65 14.34 -7.50 -22.64
C GLN A 65 14.35 -7.36 -21.12
N PHE A 66 13.84 -8.35 -20.41
CA PHE A 66 13.80 -8.37 -18.94
C PHE A 66 15.21 -8.36 -18.33
N VAL A 67 16.08 -9.28 -18.73
CA VAL A 67 17.47 -9.35 -18.22
C VAL A 67 18.24 -8.07 -18.55
N TYR A 68 18.07 -7.56 -19.77
CA TYR A 68 18.68 -6.31 -20.22
C TYR A 68 18.28 -5.12 -19.34
N ARG A 69 16.96 -4.89 -19.20
CA ARG A 69 16.43 -3.70 -18.51
C ARG A 69 16.55 -3.78 -16.99
N SER A 70 16.56 -4.99 -16.42
CA SER A 70 16.76 -5.20 -14.99
C SER A 70 18.23 -5.10 -14.57
N GLY A 71 19.16 -5.06 -15.52
CA GLY A 71 20.60 -5.06 -15.26
C GLY A 71 21.12 -6.38 -14.69
N LEU A 72 20.37 -7.47 -14.85
CA LEU A 72 20.66 -8.79 -14.25
C LEU A 72 21.55 -9.68 -15.12
N ILE A 73 22.20 -9.13 -16.16
CA ILE A 73 22.99 -9.92 -17.10
C ILE A 73 24.11 -10.72 -16.44
N GLN A 74 24.67 -10.22 -15.34
CA GLN A 74 25.69 -10.91 -14.57
C GLN A 74 25.16 -12.18 -13.89
N ASN A 75 23.85 -12.25 -13.64
CA ASN A 75 23.17 -13.39 -13.04
C ASN A 75 22.74 -14.44 -14.09
N PHE A 76 22.63 -14.06 -15.37
CA PHE A 76 22.19 -14.92 -16.48
C PHE A 76 23.10 -14.79 -17.71
N PRO A 77 24.35 -15.27 -17.63
CA PRO A 77 25.31 -15.17 -18.72
C PRO A 77 24.88 -15.91 -20.01
N GLU A 78 23.93 -16.84 -19.89
CA GLU A 78 23.37 -17.60 -21.01
C GLU A 78 22.35 -16.82 -21.86
N ILE A 79 21.88 -15.66 -21.38
CA ILE A 79 20.90 -14.82 -22.10
C ILE A 79 21.62 -13.72 -22.87
N ASP A 80 21.58 -13.81 -24.21
CA ASP A 80 22.14 -12.78 -25.09
C ASP A 80 21.18 -11.58 -25.23
N THR A 81 21.58 -10.45 -24.65
CA THR A 81 20.85 -9.18 -24.70
C THR A 81 21.50 -8.13 -25.62
N SER A 82 22.49 -8.49 -26.43
CA SER A 82 23.29 -7.54 -27.22
C SER A 82 22.49 -6.71 -28.23
N GLY A 83 21.28 -7.16 -28.60
CA GLY A 83 20.38 -6.47 -29.53
C GLY A 83 19.17 -5.78 -28.88
N GLU A 84 19.16 -5.58 -27.56
CA GLU A 84 17.99 -5.08 -26.83
C GLU A 84 17.98 -3.56 -26.60
N GLU A 85 19.08 -2.86 -26.85
CA GLU A 85 19.29 -1.42 -26.56
C GLU A 85 18.31 -0.50 -27.30
N ASP A 86 18.10 -0.73 -28.61
CA ASP A 86 17.28 0.14 -29.46
C ASP A 86 15.80 -0.28 -29.56
N LYS A 87 15.39 -1.35 -28.87
CA LYS A 87 13.99 -1.79 -28.93
C LYS A 87 13.12 -0.90 -28.06
N ALA A 88 12.17 -0.22 -28.72
CA ALA A 88 11.11 0.51 -28.05
C ALA A 88 10.27 -0.46 -27.20
N PHE A 89 10.33 -0.29 -25.89
CA PHE A 89 9.42 -0.95 -24.97
C PHE A 89 8.30 0.03 -24.65
N GLU A 90 7.08 -0.32 -25.04
CA GLU A 90 5.91 0.51 -24.76
C GLU A 90 5.74 0.58 -23.23
N ASN A 91 5.87 1.78 -22.66
CA ASN A 91 5.73 1.97 -21.23
C ASN A 91 4.25 1.84 -20.83
N LYS A 92 3.83 0.61 -20.56
CA LYS A 92 2.45 0.27 -20.15
C LYS A 92 2.16 0.59 -18.68
N ASP A 93 3.03 1.34 -17.99
CA ASP A 93 2.76 1.80 -16.62
C ASP A 93 1.84 3.02 -16.58
N ASP A 94 1.56 3.66 -17.72
CA ASP A 94 0.55 4.71 -17.82
C ASP A 94 -0.81 4.09 -18.17
N LEU A 95 -1.28 3.24 -17.25
CA LEU A 95 -2.54 2.53 -17.39
C LEU A 95 -3.70 3.52 -17.31
N GLU A 96 -4.63 3.41 -18.26
CA GLU A 96 -5.91 4.08 -18.15
C GLU A 96 -6.65 3.59 -16.91
N GLN A 97 -7.36 4.52 -16.27
CA GLN A 97 -8.16 4.25 -15.10
C GLN A 97 -9.29 3.26 -15.40
N LEU A 98 -9.59 2.38 -14.45
CA LEU A 98 -10.72 1.47 -14.55
C LEU A 98 -11.99 2.12 -14.03
N ASP A 99 -13.05 2.14 -14.85
CA ASP A 99 -14.39 2.61 -14.46
C ASP A 99 -14.98 1.82 -13.27
N SER A 100 -14.48 0.59 -13.05
CA SER A 100 -14.88 -0.28 -11.94
C SER A 100 -14.14 0.01 -10.63
N CYS A 101 -13.29 1.03 -10.57
CA CYS A 101 -12.48 1.39 -9.41
C CYS A 101 -12.71 2.86 -9.01
N LEU A 102 -12.38 3.19 -7.76
CA LEU A 102 -12.46 4.57 -7.29
C LEU A 102 -11.56 5.50 -8.10
N SER A 103 -12.05 6.72 -8.31
CA SER A 103 -11.37 7.75 -9.07
C SER A 103 -11.03 8.97 -8.24
N LEU A 104 -9.74 9.19 -8.03
CA LEU A 104 -9.26 10.37 -7.33
C LEU A 104 -9.61 11.66 -8.08
N VAL A 105 -9.53 11.64 -9.42
CA VAL A 105 -9.82 12.80 -10.27
C VAL A 105 -11.30 13.17 -10.18
N ASP A 106 -12.20 12.19 -10.16
CA ASP A 106 -13.63 12.48 -10.01
C ASP A 106 -13.96 13.02 -8.62
N THR A 107 -13.18 12.64 -7.60
CA THR A 107 -13.41 13.09 -6.23
C THR A 107 -12.85 14.47 -5.93
N ILE A 108 -11.60 14.77 -6.32
CA ILE A 108 -10.93 16.04 -5.98
C ILE A 108 -10.46 16.86 -7.18
N GLY A 109 -10.52 16.32 -8.39
CA GLY A 109 -10.02 16.99 -9.60
C GLY A 109 -8.49 16.93 -9.74
N GLU A 110 -8.02 16.84 -10.99
CA GLU A 110 -6.60 16.69 -11.32
C GLU A 110 -5.71 17.80 -10.72
N SER A 111 -6.19 19.05 -10.71
CA SER A 111 -5.44 20.20 -10.17
C SER A 111 -5.18 20.15 -8.67
N ASN A 112 -5.81 19.21 -7.96
CA ASN A 112 -5.64 19.00 -6.53
C ASN A 112 -4.76 17.80 -6.17
N ILE A 113 -4.18 17.14 -7.18
CA ILE A 113 -3.16 16.11 -7.04
C ILE A 113 -1.79 16.78 -7.24
N VAL A 114 -0.97 16.84 -6.20
CA VAL A 114 0.26 17.64 -6.19
C VAL A 114 1.47 16.76 -5.95
N PHE A 115 2.35 16.67 -6.94
CA PHE A 115 3.68 16.09 -6.75
C PHE A 115 4.60 17.11 -6.04
N VAL A 116 5.30 16.66 -4.98
CA VAL A 116 6.14 17.51 -4.14
C VAL A 116 7.58 17.02 -4.23
N GLY A 117 8.34 17.62 -5.16
CA GLY A 117 9.76 17.30 -5.41
C GLY A 117 10.74 18.41 -5.04
N ALA A 118 10.32 19.42 -4.28
CA ALA A 118 11.19 20.53 -3.87
C ALA A 118 10.95 20.95 -2.41
N PRO A 119 12.00 21.34 -1.63
CA PRO A 119 11.84 21.69 -0.22
C PRO A 119 10.86 22.84 0.03
N LYS A 120 10.78 23.82 -0.88
CA LYS A 120 9.80 24.92 -0.79
C LYS A 120 8.37 24.40 -0.91
N ALA A 121 8.12 23.49 -1.86
CA ALA A 121 6.82 22.86 -2.03
C ALA A 121 6.46 21.99 -0.82
N LEU A 122 7.44 21.28 -0.23
CA LEU A 122 7.23 20.48 0.98
C LEU A 122 6.82 21.35 2.18
N ARG A 123 7.44 22.53 2.36
CA ARG A 123 7.01 23.49 3.41
C ARG A 123 5.58 23.97 3.18
N SER A 124 5.22 24.32 1.93
CA SER A 124 3.86 24.74 1.61
C SER A 124 2.83 23.63 1.84
N CYS A 125 3.17 22.38 1.50
CA CYS A 125 2.38 21.19 1.80
C CYS A 125 2.17 21.03 3.31
N ALA A 126 3.24 21.02 4.11
CA ALA A 126 3.14 20.89 5.57
C ALA A 126 2.31 22.02 6.21
N GLN A 127 2.51 23.27 5.79
CA GLN A 127 1.74 24.43 6.26
C GLN A 127 0.26 24.35 5.90
N TYR A 128 -0.07 23.77 4.75
CA TYR A 128 -1.45 23.54 4.32
C TYR A 128 -2.10 22.47 5.19
N LEU A 129 -1.44 21.33 5.35
CA LEU A 129 -1.96 20.17 6.09
C LEU A 129 -2.09 20.44 7.60
N MET A 130 -1.22 21.28 8.17
CA MET A 130 -1.32 21.73 9.57
C MET A 130 -2.60 22.50 9.90
N LYS A 131 -3.31 23.00 8.90
CA LYS A 131 -4.60 23.70 9.08
C LYS A 131 -5.80 22.75 9.00
N GLN A 132 -5.57 21.49 8.64
CA GLN A 132 -6.62 20.50 8.46
C GLN A 132 -6.89 19.80 9.80
N PRO A 133 -8.15 19.50 10.14
CA PRO A 133 -8.47 18.78 11.38
C PRO A 133 -8.08 17.30 11.30
N VAL A 134 -8.05 16.75 10.08
CA VAL A 134 -7.78 15.33 9.80
C VAL A 134 -6.97 15.25 8.51
N VAL A 135 -5.94 14.42 8.51
CA VAL A 135 -5.14 14.10 7.33
C VAL A 135 -4.99 12.60 7.17
N GLY A 136 -5.03 12.11 5.95
CA GLY A 136 -4.67 10.74 5.60
C GLY A 136 -3.20 10.67 5.20
N PHE A 137 -2.54 9.55 5.46
CA PHE A 137 -1.20 9.30 4.95
C PHE A 137 -1.00 7.83 4.59
N ASP A 138 -0.07 7.61 3.68
CA ASP A 138 0.47 6.30 3.35
C ASP A 138 1.94 6.42 2.91
N ALA A 139 2.62 5.32 2.61
CA ALA A 139 3.96 5.36 2.03
C ALA A 139 4.22 4.27 0.97
N GLU A 140 5.04 4.61 -0.02
CA GLU A 140 5.57 3.64 -0.98
C GLU A 140 7.07 3.42 -0.82
N TRP A 141 7.52 2.22 -1.14
CA TRP A 141 8.85 1.73 -0.79
C TRP A 141 9.69 1.46 -2.04
N LYS A 142 10.99 1.71 -1.92
CA LYS A 142 11.97 1.22 -2.89
C LYS A 142 12.01 -0.29 -2.86
N ALA A 143 12.17 -0.90 -4.01
CA ALA A 143 12.15 -2.34 -4.10
C ALA A 143 13.53 -2.94 -3.70
N ILE A 144 13.55 -3.91 -2.78
CA ILE A 144 14.79 -4.50 -2.24
C ILE A 144 15.32 -5.56 -3.22
N ARG A 145 16.41 -5.27 -3.93
CA ARG A 145 16.96 -6.12 -5.02
C ARG A 145 17.73 -7.37 -4.55
N VAL A 146 17.92 -7.59 -3.25
CA VAL A 146 18.70 -8.73 -2.71
C VAL A 146 17.93 -9.40 -1.58
N CYS A 147 17.73 -10.73 -1.68
CA CYS A 147 17.13 -11.54 -0.62
C CYS A 147 17.86 -11.31 0.70
N ALA A 148 17.07 -11.01 1.73
CA ALA A 148 17.51 -10.59 3.04
C ALA A 148 18.56 -11.55 3.64
N GLU A 149 19.79 -11.07 3.80
CA GLU A 149 20.60 -11.53 4.93
C GLU A 149 20.00 -10.97 6.23
N PRO A 150 20.15 -11.67 7.38
CA PRO A 150 19.51 -11.30 8.65
C PRO A 150 19.77 -9.86 9.14
N ASN A 151 20.80 -9.20 8.61
CA ASN A 151 21.28 -7.87 9.00
C ASN A 151 21.06 -6.78 7.94
N ASN A 152 20.26 -7.02 6.88
CA ASN A 152 20.10 -6.05 5.80
C ASN A 152 19.19 -4.87 6.21
N PRO A 153 19.38 -3.65 5.65
CA PRO A 153 18.54 -2.49 5.93
C PRO A 153 17.11 -2.72 5.41
N THR A 154 16.13 -2.15 6.12
CA THR A 154 14.75 -2.01 5.60
C THR A 154 14.75 -1.26 4.27
N ALA A 155 13.82 -1.62 3.37
CA ALA A 155 13.55 -0.86 2.14
C ALA A 155 13.48 0.64 2.47
N PRO A 156 14.24 1.51 1.79
CA PRO A 156 14.06 2.94 1.97
C PRO A 156 12.69 3.35 1.42
N CYS A 157 12.08 4.35 2.03
CA CYS A 157 10.85 4.95 1.52
C CYS A 157 11.15 5.71 0.22
N ALA A 158 10.33 5.49 -0.80
CA ALA A 158 10.39 6.19 -2.08
C ALA A 158 9.45 7.40 -2.10
N LEU A 159 8.25 7.25 -1.54
CA LEU A 159 7.22 8.30 -1.50
C LEU A 159 6.50 8.30 -0.15
N ILE A 160 6.15 9.50 0.32
CA ILE A 160 5.14 9.68 1.38
C ILE A 160 3.92 10.33 0.74
N GLN A 161 2.75 9.76 0.99
CA GLN A 161 1.50 10.35 0.52
C GLN A 161 0.77 11.00 1.68
N LEU A 162 0.22 12.19 1.43
CA LEU A 162 -0.49 12.98 2.43
C LEU A 162 -1.75 13.53 1.79
N ALA A 163 -2.88 13.44 2.48
CA ALA A 163 -4.13 13.93 1.95
C ALA A 163 -4.94 14.70 2.98
N SER A 164 -5.68 15.67 2.46
CA SER A 164 -6.81 16.32 3.09
C SER A 164 -8.07 15.93 2.32
N ARG A 165 -9.23 16.46 2.69
CA ARG A 165 -10.48 16.15 1.96
C ARG A 165 -10.46 16.63 0.51
N ASP A 166 -9.76 17.72 0.22
CA ASP A 166 -9.80 18.41 -1.07
C ASP A 166 -8.48 18.41 -1.85
N LYS A 167 -7.38 17.92 -1.25
CA LYS A 167 -6.06 17.81 -1.90
C LYS A 167 -5.31 16.56 -1.47
N ALA A 168 -4.55 15.99 -2.41
CA ALA A 168 -3.61 14.91 -2.18
C ALA A 168 -2.20 15.31 -2.64
N PHE A 169 -1.19 14.97 -1.85
CA PHE A 169 0.20 15.29 -2.07
C PHE A 169 1.01 14.00 -2.13
N VAL A 170 1.85 13.87 -3.15
CA VAL A 170 2.81 12.77 -3.30
C VAL A 170 4.21 13.35 -3.15
N VAL A 171 4.84 13.10 -2.00
CA VAL A 171 6.14 13.65 -1.62
C VAL A 171 7.25 12.73 -2.08
N ASP A 172 8.17 13.28 -2.87
CA ASP A 172 9.32 12.56 -3.41
C ASP A 172 10.42 12.40 -2.35
N MET A 173 10.44 11.26 -1.67
CA MET A 173 11.45 10.98 -0.65
C MET A 173 12.81 10.59 -1.24
N VAL A 174 12.86 10.28 -2.54
CA VAL A 174 14.12 10.02 -3.24
C VAL A 174 14.88 11.34 -3.41
N GLU A 175 14.20 12.37 -3.91
CA GLU A 175 14.77 13.70 -4.12
C GLU A 175 14.90 14.50 -2.81
N LEU A 176 13.94 14.39 -1.90
CA LEU A 176 13.86 15.20 -0.68
C LEU A 176 14.52 14.56 0.55
N SER A 177 15.42 13.59 0.34
CA SER A 177 16.22 13.02 1.42
C SER A 177 16.96 14.13 2.20
N GLY A 178 16.80 14.20 3.52
CA GLY A 178 17.36 15.25 4.38
C GLY A 178 16.48 16.49 4.56
N HIS A 179 15.36 16.60 3.84
CA HIS A 179 14.35 17.66 4.01
C HIS A 179 13.07 17.18 4.69
N ASP A 180 13.02 15.90 5.02
CA ASP A 180 11.92 15.19 5.69
C ASP A 180 11.47 15.79 7.03
N HIS A 181 12.40 16.35 7.82
CA HIS A 181 12.10 17.08 9.07
C HIS A 181 11.06 18.20 8.91
N ILE A 182 10.83 18.71 7.70
CA ILE A 182 9.78 19.70 7.41
C ILE A 182 8.38 19.15 7.74
N LEU A 183 8.18 17.83 7.67
CA LEU A 183 6.91 17.19 8.03
C LEU A 183 6.75 17.00 9.54
N ALA A 184 7.78 17.25 10.35
CA ALA A 184 7.75 16.97 11.78
C ALA A 184 6.61 17.63 12.56
N PRO A 185 6.34 18.93 12.37
CA PRO A 185 5.25 19.59 13.07
C PRO A 185 3.89 18.95 12.80
N LEU A 186 3.66 18.41 11.59
CA LEU A 186 2.40 17.75 11.22
C LEU A 186 2.16 16.48 12.03
N PHE A 187 3.15 15.60 12.09
CA PHE A 187 3.01 14.31 12.80
C PHE A 187 3.04 14.46 14.32
N GLN A 188 3.70 15.50 14.84
CA GLN A 188 3.74 15.80 16.28
C GLN A 188 2.50 16.54 16.80
N SER A 189 1.74 17.21 15.93
CA SER A 189 0.57 18.00 16.32
C SER A 189 -0.59 17.13 16.81
N ASP A 190 -1.05 17.33 18.04
CA ASP A 190 -2.26 16.68 18.58
C ASP A 190 -3.57 17.30 18.06
N GLN A 191 -3.49 18.45 17.37
CA GLN A 191 -4.63 19.15 16.76
C GLN A 191 -5.03 18.56 15.41
N VAL A 192 -4.14 17.76 14.80
CA VAL A 192 -4.38 17.12 13.50
C VAL A 192 -4.47 15.61 13.75
N LEU A 193 -5.61 15.02 13.43
CA LEU A 193 -5.78 13.56 13.45
C LEU A 193 -5.09 12.97 12.21
N LYS A 194 -4.19 11.99 12.39
CA LYS A 194 -3.52 11.31 11.29
C LYS A 194 -4.18 9.95 11.08
N LEU A 195 -4.81 9.74 9.93
CA LEU A 195 -5.38 8.46 9.54
C LEU A 195 -4.35 7.67 8.74
N GLY A 196 -4.08 6.44 9.16
CA GLY A 196 -3.35 5.45 8.38
C GLY A 196 -4.13 4.13 8.34
N PHE A 197 -3.69 3.18 7.52
CA PHE A 197 -4.31 1.86 7.43
C PHE A 197 -3.28 0.78 7.74
N ASN A 198 -3.38 0.14 8.91
CA ASN A 198 -2.30 -0.69 9.45
C ASN A 198 -0.91 0.02 9.41
N PRO A 199 -0.79 1.24 9.98
CA PRO A 199 0.35 2.14 9.74
C PRO A 199 1.67 1.70 10.39
N THR A 200 1.76 0.48 10.91
CA THR A 200 2.94 0.02 11.67
C THR A 200 4.21 0.03 10.82
N GLY A 201 4.08 -0.30 9.53
CA GLY A 201 5.20 -0.27 8.58
C GLY A 201 5.59 1.16 8.22
N ASP A 202 4.60 1.98 7.90
CA ASP A 202 4.72 3.38 7.47
C ASP A 202 5.32 4.25 8.55
N VAL A 203 4.96 4.00 9.82
CA VAL A 203 5.52 4.73 10.95
C VAL A 203 7.04 4.59 11.08
N LYS A 204 7.62 3.49 10.57
CA LYS A 204 9.08 3.33 10.56
C LYS A 204 9.75 4.35 9.65
N VAL A 205 9.07 4.82 8.59
CA VAL A 205 9.56 5.90 7.73
C VAL A 205 9.76 7.18 8.52
N PHE A 206 8.85 7.50 9.45
CA PHE A 206 8.90 8.75 10.22
C PHE A 206 9.97 8.74 11.32
N ARG A 207 10.57 7.58 11.65
CA ARG A 207 11.55 7.48 12.75
C ARG A 207 12.81 8.33 12.51
N PRO A 208 13.45 8.32 11.33
CA PRO A 208 14.58 9.21 11.04
C PRO A 208 14.12 10.67 10.85
N LEU A 209 12.90 10.89 10.34
CA LEU A 209 12.42 12.23 9.99
C LEU A 209 12.16 13.13 11.19
N LEU A 210 11.93 12.53 12.35
CA LEU A 210 11.48 13.18 13.57
C LEU A 210 12.52 13.14 14.69
N ALA A 211 13.70 12.56 14.42
CA ALA A 211 14.83 12.60 15.33
C ALA A 211 15.51 13.97 15.23
N GLU A 212 15.09 14.92 16.06
CA GLU A 212 15.73 16.24 16.15
C GLU A 212 17.19 16.09 16.63
N GLY A 213 18.14 16.57 15.82
CA GLY A 213 19.49 16.92 16.29
C GLY A 213 20.28 15.81 17.00
N GLY A 214 20.02 14.54 16.69
CA GLY A 214 20.69 13.40 17.36
C GLY A 214 20.05 12.97 18.68
N THR A 215 18.88 13.50 19.04
CA THR A 215 18.06 12.98 20.13
C THR A 215 17.25 11.78 19.65
N THR A 216 17.18 10.73 20.48
CA THR A 216 16.45 9.48 20.16
C THR A 216 14.95 9.61 20.36
N LYS A 217 14.44 10.80 20.72
CA LYS A 217 13.06 10.97 21.18
C LYS A 217 12.19 11.43 20.03
N PHE A 218 11.39 10.51 19.49
CA PHE A 218 10.45 10.79 18.40
C PHE A 218 9.01 10.57 18.89
N SER A 219 8.08 11.42 18.42
CA SER A 219 6.67 11.24 18.70
C SER A 219 5.75 11.46 17.50
N ILE A 220 4.80 10.55 17.30
CA ILE A 220 3.57 10.80 16.51
C ILE A 220 2.43 10.86 17.49
N THR A 221 1.65 11.93 17.45
CA THR A 221 0.45 12.08 18.27
C THR A 221 -0.79 11.82 17.43
N ALA A 222 -1.95 11.53 18.04
CA ALA A 222 -3.23 11.45 17.34
C ALA A 222 -3.23 10.57 16.06
N LEU A 223 -2.52 9.43 16.09
CA LEU A 223 -2.47 8.47 14.98
C LEU A 223 -3.61 7.45 15.11
N VAL A 224 -4.43 7.32 14.07
CA VAL A 224 -5.55 6.37 14.01
C VAL A 224 -5.26 5.28 12.99
N ASP A 225 -5.43 4.04 13.40
CA ASP A 225 -5.46 2.89 12.49
C ASP A 225 -6.89 2.62 12.03
N LEU A 226 -7.22 3.03 10.80
CA LEU A 226 -8.56 2.84 10.23
C LEU A 226 -8.91 1.38 9.99
N GLN A 227 -7.94 0.48 9.82
CA GLN A 227 -8.24 -0.95 9.70
C GLN A 227 -8.85 -1.47 11.01
N ALA A 228 -8.25 -1.07 12.15
CA ALA A 228 -8.74 -1.44 13.47
C ALA A 228 -10.12 -0.83 13.78
N VAL A 229 -10.33 0.45 13.41
CA VAL A 229 -11.64 1.12 13.52
C VAL A 229 -12.70 0.37 12.69
N ALA A 230 -12.42 0.07 11.42
CA ALA A 230 -13.33 -0.65 10.54
C ALA A 230 -13.71 -2.03 11.12
N ARG A 231 -12.74 -2.78 11.63
CA ARG A 231 -12.95 -4.09 12.26
C ARG A 231 -13.86 -3.98 13.49
N ASN A 232 -13.66 -2.95 14.31
CA ASN A 232 -14.47 -2.74 15.51
C ASN A 232 -15.92 -2.36 15.19
N LEU A 233 -16.15 -1.43 14.25
CA LEU A 233 -17.49 -1.00 13.88
C LEU A 233 -18.32 -2.15 13.28
N ARG A 234 -17.68 -3.09 12.57
CA ARG A 234 -18.35 -4.31 12.07
C ARG A 234 -18.74 -5.26 13.21
N GLY A 235 -17.85 -5.48 14.18
CA GLY A 235 -18.11 -6.38 15.31
C GLY A 235 -19.25 -5.90 16.23
N SER A 236 -19.53 -4.59 16.25
CA SER A 236 -20.64 -4.01 17.01
C SER A 236 -22.00 -4.10 16.29
N GLY A 237 -22.04 -4.53 15.01
CA GLY A 237 -23.26 -4.63 14.20
C GLY A 237 -24.03 -5.95 14.31
N SER A 238 -23.50 -6.98 14.98
CA SER A 238 -24.14 -8.31 15.09
C SER A 238 -25.13 -8.44 16.27
N SER A 239 -25.90 -7.40 16.58
CA SER A 239 -27.10 -7.51 17.42
C SER A 239 -28.34 -7.42 16.52
N VAL A 240 -28.62 -8.48 15.77
CA VAL A 240 -29.92 -8.66 15.12
C VAL A 240 -30.80 -9.50 16.05
N ASN A 241 -31.80 -8.83 16.60
CA ASN A 241 -33.03 -9.28 17.26
C ASN A 241 -33.31 -10.80 17.25
N SER A 242 -33.16 -11.43 18.42
CA SER A 242 -33.85 -12.66 18.78
C SER A 242 -35.34 -12.38 18.97
N ASN A 243 -36.15 -12.54 17.93
CA ASN A 243 -37.61 -12.69 18.03
C ASN A 243 -38.17 -13.26 16.70
N ASN A 244 -37.80 -14.50 16.37
CA ASN A 244 -38.56 -15.30 15.42
C ASN A 244 -39.15 -16.51 16.15
N PRO A 245 -40.49 -16.60 16.35
CA PRO A 245 -41.13 -17.71 17.07
C PRO A 245 -41.23 -19.03 16.27
N TYR A 246 -40.68 -19.11 15.06
CA TYR A 246 -40.75 -20.29 14.20
C TYR A 246 -39.35 -20.84 13.87
N ALA A 247 -38.70 -21.48 14.83
CA ALA A 247 -37.57 -22.38 14.58
C ALA A 247 -37.46 -23.41 15.71
N GLY A 248 -38.40 -24.35 15.75
CA GLY A 248 -38.29 -25.55 16.55
C GLY A 248 -38.29 -26.77 15.64
N CYS A 249 -37.18 -27.51 15.62
CA CYS A 249 -37.06 -28.97 15.76
C CYS A 249 -35.80 -29.50 15.03
N GLY A 250 -35.01 -30.32 15.73
CA GLY A 250 -34.00 -31.20 15.13
C GLY A 250 -32.62 -31.12 15.79
N ASP A 251 -32.42 -31.88 16.86
CA ASP A 251 -31.12 -32.43 17.23
C ASP A 251 -30.55 -33.18 16.01
N ASP A 252 -29.28 -32.96 15.68
CA ASP A 252 -28.34 -34.00 15.26
C ASP A 252 -26.93 -33.42 15.14
N ASN A 253 -26.00 -34.04 15.88
CA ASN A 253 -24.57 -33.78 15.85
C ASN A 253 -24.01 -33.94 14.43
N ASN A 254 -23.08 -33.03 14.08
CA ASN A 254 -22.28 -32.98 12.85
C ASN A 254 -22.79 -32.02 11.77
N CYS A 255 -22.57 -30.71 11.98
CA CYS A 255 -22.41 -29.77 10.88
C CYS A 255 -21.04 -29.11 11.01
N SER A 256 -20.07 -29.69 10.30
CA SER A 256 -18.86 -29.02 9.88
C SER A 256 -19.31 -27.86 8.99
N THR A 257 -19.54 -26.68 9.57
CA THR A 257 -19.73 -25.44 8.80
C THR A 257 -18.41 -25.04 8.19
N THR A 258 -18.10 -25.69 7.07
CA THR A 258 -17.21 -25.18 6.03
C THR A 258 -17.79 -23.87 5.51
N GLY A 259 -17.12 -22.77 5.83
CA GLY A 259 -17.47 -21.43 5.34
C GLY A 259 -16.64 -20.35 6.03
N ASN A 260 -15.37 -20.64 6.31
CA ASN A 260 -14.41 -19.64 6.75
C ASN A 260 -13.94 -18.90 5.49
N GLU A 261 -14.85 -18.16 4.85
CA GLU A 261 -14.49 -17.18 3.82
C GLU A 261 -13.55 -16.18 4.50
N ALA A 262 -12.26 -16.30 4.24
CA ALA A 262 -11.22 -15.45 4.79
C ALA A 262 -11.51 -14.00 4.39
N PHE A 263 -12.14 -13.24 5.29
CA PHE A 263 -12.48 -11.85 5.07
C PHE A 263 -11.21 -11.06 4.70
N LYS A 264 -11.22 -10.44 3.52
CA LYS A 264 -10.12 -9.59 3.06
C LYS A 264 -10.14 -8.28 3.85
N GLU A 265 -9.24 -8.13 4.83
CA GLU A 265 -9.10 -6.93 5.67
C GLU A 265 -8.25 -5.81 5.02
N GLY A 266 -8.06 -5.84 3.70
CA GLY A 266 -7.23 -4.87 2.99
C GLY A 266 -7.96 -3.55 2.71
N LEU A 267 -7.20 -2.47 2.51
CA LEU A 267 -7.73 -1.11 2.27
C LEU A 267 -8.79 -1.08 1.16
N SER A 268 -8.50 -1.72 0.02
CA SER A 268 -9.46 -1.81 -1.10
C SER A 268 -10.78 -2.50 -0.76
N ALA A 269 -10.78 -3.51 0.12
CA ALA A 269 -12.01 -4.19 0.52
C ALA A 269 -12.83 -3.34 1.49
N VAL A 270 -12.14 -2.58 2.35
CA VAL A 270 -12.78 -1.58 3.21
C VAL A 270 -13.34 -0.42 2.38
N ALA A 271 -12.59 0.04 1.37
CA ALA A 271 -13.07 1.03 0.41
C ALA A 271 -14.33 0.56 -0.31
N GLU A 272 -14.33 -0.67 -0.84
CA GLU A 272 -15.52 -1.25 -1.47
C GLU A 272 -16.71 -1.34 -0.52
N THR A 273 -16.47 -1.70 0.75
CA THR A 273 -17.51 -1.78 1.78
C THR A 273 -18.17 -0.42 2.07
N TYR A 274 -17.38 0.66 2.19
CA TYR A 274 -17.88 1.97 2.61
C TYR A 274 -18.25 2.89 1.43
N LEU A 275 -17.54 2.77 0.31
CA LEU A 275 -17.62 3.64 -0.86
C LEU A 275 -18.25 2.96 -2.08
N GLY A 276 -18.46 1.63 -2.03
CA GLY A 276 -19.11 0.86 -3.10
C GLY A 276 -18.20 0.47 -4.26
N LEU A 277 -16.94 0.93 -4.28
CA LEU A 277 -15.97 0.62 -5.32
C LEU A 277 -14.60 0.27 -4.71
N PRO A 278 -13.86 -0.69 -5.30
CA PRO A 278 -12.51 -1.05 -4.87
C PRO A 278 -11.45 -0.04 -5.35
N LEU A 279 -10.22 -0.24 -4.89
CA LEU A 279 -9.03 0.47 -5.39
C LEU A 279 -8.39 -0.32 -6.53
N ASP A 280 -7.90 0.37 -7.55
CA ASP A 280 -7.08 -0.23 -8.59
C ASP A 280 -5.69 -0.53 -8.03
N LYS A 281 -5.26 -1.80 -8.08
CA LYS A 281 -4.00 -2.26 -7.48
C LYS A 281 -2.89 -2.53 -8.50
N ARG A 282 -3.12 -2.25 -9.78
CA ARG A 282 -2.22 -2.69 -10.87
C ARG A 282 -0.80 -2.12 -10.76
N VAL A 283 -0.65 -0.93 -10.19
CA VAL A 283 0.66 -0.24 -10.05
C VAL A 283 1.27 -0.33 -8.66
N ARG A 284 0.64 -1.05 -7.71
CA ARG A 284 1.14 -1.17 -6.31
C ARG A 284 2.56 -1.74 -6.22
N MET A 285 2.97 -2.55 -7.20
CA MET A 285 4.28 -3.19 -7.31
C MET A 285 5.11 -2.61 -8.45
N SER A 286 4.93 -1.33 -8.75
CA SER A 286 5.69 -0.63 -9.80
C SER A 286 7.05 -0.14 -9.30
N ASP A 287 7.89 0.37 -10.21
CA ASP A 287 9.15 1.01 -9.85
C ASP A 287 8.89 2.40 -9.26
N TRP A 288 8.79 2.48 -7.93
CA TRP A 288 8.58 3.73 -7.20
C TRP A 288 9.85 4.62 -7.12
N GLU A 289 11.01 4.14 -7.57
CA GLU A 289 12.23 4.94 -7.73
C GLU A 289 12.29 5.65 -9.08
N GLY A 290 11.54 5.15 -10.07
CA GLY A 290 11.49 5.71 -11.42
C GLY A 290 11.05 7.18 -11.40
N ARG A 291 11.77 8.02 -12.14
CA ARG A 291 11.41 9.43 -12.35
C ARG A 291 11.40 9.78 -13.85
N PRO A 292 10.41 10.55 -14.33
CA PRO A 292 9.21 10.98 -13.60
C PRO A 292 8.27 9.80 -13.27
N LEU A 293 7.42 9.94 -12.24
CA LEU A 293 6.34 8.98 -12.00
C LEU A 293 5.34 9.04 -13.16
N THR A 294 4.76 7.90 -13.54
CA THR A 294 3.64 7.89 -14.50
C THR A 294 2.38 8.51 -13.88
N ARG A 295 1.38 8.85 -14.71
CA ARG A 295 0.12 9.39 -14.19
C ARG A 295 -0.59 8.37 -13.33
N ALA A 296 -0.63 7.10 -13.76
CA ALA A 296 -1.22 6.01 -12.98
C ALA A 296 -0.53 5.83 -11.61
N GLN A 297 0.81 5.88 -11.56
CA GLN A 297 1.56 5.83 -10.29
C GLN A 297 1.21 6.99 -9.37
N LEU A 298 1.19 8.22 -9.91
CA LEU A 298 0.85 9.42 -9.15
C LEU A 298 -0.57 9.35 -8.59
N HIS A 299 -1.54 8.94 -9.42
CA HIS A 299 -2.95 8.81 -9.05
C HIS A 299 -3.15 7.73 -8.00
N TYR A 300 -2.55 6.57 -8.18
CA TYR A 300 -2.58 5.46 -7.21
C TYR A 300 -2.07 5.92 -5.84
N ALA A 301 -0.85 6.45 -5.81
CA ALA A 301 -0.21 6.85 -4.55
C ALA A 301 -1.06 7.94 -3.84
N ALA A 302 -1.51 8.94 -4.59
CA ALA A 302 -2.35 10.00 -4.02
C ALA A 302 -3.69 9.47 -3.48
N LEU A 303 -4.29 8.46 -4.14
CA LEU A 303 -5.55 7.86 -3.73
C LEU A 303 -5.42 7.05 -2.44
N ASP A 304 -4.32 6.34 -2.22
CA ASP A 304 -4.13 5.52 -1.01
C ASP A 304 -4.12 6.34 0.29
N ALA A 305 -3.65 7.59 0.26
CA ALA A 305 -3.82 8.52 1.39
C ALA A 305 -5.22 9.17 1.41
N HIS A 306 -5.76 9.56 0.26
CA HIS A 306 -7.04 10.29 0.17
C HIS A 306 -8.25 9.44 0.56
N VAL A 307 -8.27 8.17 0.14
CA VAL A 307 -9.36 7.24 0.40
C VAL A 307 -9.60 7.04 1.90
N LEU A 308 -8.58 7.22 2.75
CA LEU A 308 -8.71 7.16 4.20
C LEU A 308 -9.67 8.21 4.74
N LEU A 309 -9.65 9.43 4.18
CA LEU A 309 -10.58 10.49 4.55
C LEU A 309 -12.00 10.14 4.10
N GLN A 310 -12.15 9.62 2.88
CA GLN A 310 -13.45 9.22 2.34
C GLN A 310 -14.09 8.09 3.16
N ILE A 311 -13.30 7.06 3.51
CA ILE A 311 -13.73 5.97 4.37
C ILE A 311 -14.14 6.50 5.75
N TYR A 312 -13.33 7.38 6.33
CA TYR A 312 -13.62 7.97 7.63
C TYR A 312 -14.92 8.79 7.63
N ASP A 313 -15.12 9.61 6.61
CA ASP A 313 -16.36 10.39 6.46
C ASP A 313 -17.57 9.45 6.27
N LYS A 314 -17.44 8.37 5.49
CA LYS A 314 -18.49 7.35 5.36
C LYS A 314 -18.76 6.58 6.65
N MET A 315 -17.75 6.31 7.48
CA MET A 315 -17.97 5.73 8.81
C MET A 315 -18.83 6.66 9.66
N GLN A 316 -18.58 7.97 9.62
CA GLN A 316 -19.36 8.97 10.36
C GLN A 316 -20.79 9.12 9.84
N GLU A 317 -21.01 8.93 8.54
CA GLU A 317 -22.35 8.96 7.94
C GLU A 317 -23.16 7.69 8.26
N GLN A 318 -22.52 6.51 8.21
CA GLN A 318 -23.21 5.22 8.29
C GLN A 318 -23.38 4.69 9.71
N HIS A 319 -22.67 5.25 10.70
CA HIS A 319 -22.72 4.81 12.09
C HIS A 319 -23.03 5.98 13.04
N PRO A 320 -23.68 5.75 14.19
CA PRO A 320 -23.95 6.82 15.16
C PRO A 320 -22.66 7.51 15.62
N SER A 321 -22.66 8.85 15.67
CA SER A 321 -21.47 9.65 16.03
C SER A 321 -20.77 9.20 17.33
N PRO A 322 -21.47 8.86 18.43
CA PRO A 322 -20.81 8.37 19.65
C PRO A 322 -20.06 7.05 19.46
N VAL A 323 -20.56 6.17 18.58
CA VAL A 323 -19.95 4.86 18.30
C VAL A 323 -18.67 5.04 17.50
N VAL A 324 -18.69 5.86 16.45
CA VAL A 324 -17.50 6.16 15.64
C VAL A 324 -16.45 6.85 16.48
N ARG A 325 -16.84 7.85 17.28
CA ARG A 325 -15.92 8.56 18.17
C ARG A 325 -15.26 7.61 19.16
N ALA A 326 -16.02 6.76 19.84
CA ALA A 326 -15.47 5.77 20.76
C ALA A 326 -14.51 4.79 20.08
N ALA A 327 -14.82 4.35 18.85
CA ALA A 327 -13.94 3.49 18.07
C ALA A 327 -12.63 4.21 17.69
N VAL A 328 -12.73 5.44 17.19
CA VAL A 328 -11.57 6.26 16.82
C VAL A 328 -10.69 6.53 18.03
N ASP A 329 -11.27 6.98 19.15
CA ASP A 329 -10.52 7.24 20.39
C ASP A 329 -9.80 5.97 20.88
N ARG A 330 -10.48 4.81 20.82
CA ARG A 330 -9.90 3.51 21.21
C ARG A 330 -8.69 3.11 20.36
N PHE A 331 -8.69 3.45 19.08
CA PHE A 331 -7.60 3.11 18.14
C PHE A 331 -6.70 4.30 17.81
N THR A 332 -6.85 5.40 18.54
CA THR A 332 -5.91 6.53 18.50
C THR A 332 -4.72 6.21 19.38
N ARG A 333 -3.52 6.40 18.85
CA ARG A 333 -2.26 6.14 19.55
C ARG A 333 -1.37 7.38 19.49
N ASN A 334 -0.69 7.60 20.60
CA ASN A 334 0.50 8.43 20.63
C ASN A 334 1.69 7.49 20.68
N ILE A 335 2.53 7.54 19.66
CA ILE A 335 3.76 6.75 19.58
C ILE A 335 4.87 7.63 20.15
N TYR A 336 5.52 7.16 21.20
CA TYR A 336 6.72 7.78 21.77
C TYR A 336 7.82 6.72 21.75
N MET A 337 8.98 7.03 21.18
CA MET A 337 10.17 6.17 21.22
C MET A 337 11.37 6.97 21.66
#